data_AF-A0A534HRX7-F1
#
_entry.id   AF-A0A534HRX7-F1
#
_cell.length_a   1.000
_cell.length_b   1.000
_cell.length_c   1.000
_cell.angle_alpha   90.00
_cell.angle_beta   90.00
_cell.angle_gamma   90.00
#
_symmetry.space_group_name_H-M   'P 1'
#
loop_
_entity.id
_entity.type
_entity.pdbx_description
1 polymer ?
#
loop_
_entity_poly.entity_id
_entity_poly.type
_entity_poly.pdbx_seq_one_letter_code
_entity_poly.pdbx_strand_id
1 'polypeptide(L)' 'MVVKIPKACKNCGHITDEEKCPLCGGETSKDWQGYVIIVDHPRSEIA' A
#
# COMPACT_ATOMS: atom_id res chain seq x y z
N MET A 1 14.91 -4.02 18.55
CA MET A 1 14.40 -4.52 17.25
C MET A 1 13.99 -3.31 16.43
N VAL A 2 14.45 -3.16 15.18
CA VAL A 2 14.08 -2.02 14.32
C VAL A 2 12.83 -2.41 13.53
N VAL A 3 11.72 -1.74 13.79
CA VAL A 3 10.47 -1.91 13.04
C VAL A 3 10.62 -1.18 11.70
N LYS A 4 10.57 -1.92 10.58
CA LYS A 4 10.62 -1.33 9.25
C LYS A 4 9.23 -0.80 8.89
N ILE A 5 9.14 0.48 8.55
CA ILE A 5 7.90 1.11 8.07
C ILE A 5 7.74 0.75 6.58
N PRO A 6 6.65 0.07 6.18
CA PRO A 6 6.42 -0.27 4.79
C PRO A 6 6.09 0.98 3.96
N LYS A 7 6.23 0.89 2.65
CA LYS A 7 5.91 1.99 1.73
C LYS A 7 4.52 1.84 1.16
N ALA A 8 3.91 2.95 0.76
CA ALA A 8 2.65 2.96 0.03
C ALA A 8 2.88 3.49 -1.39
N CYS A 9 2.25 2.86 -2.39
CA CYS A 9 2.22 3.37 -3.75
C CYS A 9 1.46 4.71 -3.81
N LYS A 10 2.08 5.75 -4.38
CA LYS A 10 1.46 7.08 -4.53
C LYS A 10 0.26 7.10 -5.51
N ASN A 11 0.11 6.07 -6.34
CA ASN A 11 -0.93 5.99 -7.36
C ASN A 11 -2.14 5.15 -6.94
N CYS A 12 -1.91 4.01 -6.27
CA CYS A 12 -2.98 3.06 -5.93
C CYS A 12 -3.06 2.70 -4.45
N GLY A 13 -2.21 3.28 -3.59
CA GLY A 13 -2.23 3.03 -2.14
C GLY A 13 -1.69 1.66 -1.70
N HIS A 14 -1.32 0.77 -2.62
CA HIS A 14 -0.81 -0.55 -2.27
C HIS A 14 0.43 -0.49 -1.38
N ILE A 15 0.43 -1.29 -0.32
CA ILE A 15 1.49 -1.32 0.68
C ILE A 15 2.51 -2.38 0.27
N THR A 16 3.77 -1.98 0.11
CA THR A 16 4.87 -2.85 -0.33
C THR A 16 6.20 -2.37 0.25
N ASP A 17 7.18 -3.26 0.26
CA ASP A 17 8.57 -2.95 0.60
C ASP A 17 9.40 -2.51 -0.62
N GLU A 18 8.84 -2.59 -1.83
CA GLU A 18 9.50 -2.24 -3.09
C GLU A 18 9.50 -0.72 -3.38
N GLU A 19 10.45 -0.26 -4.18
CA GLU A 19 10.52 1.14 -4.67
C GLU A 19 9.47 1.44 -5.75
N LYS A 20 9.10 0.43 -6.53
CA LYS A 20 8.08 0.48 -7.57
C LYS A 20 6.94 -0.45 -7.17
N CYS A 21 5.71 -0.04 -7.43
CA CYS A 21 4.53 -0.82 -7.08
C CYS A 21 4.44 -2.07 -7.96
N PRO A 22 4.38 -3.28 -7.38
CA PRO A 22 4.26 -4.51 -8.17
C PRO A 22 2.90 -4.64 -8.88
N LEU A 23 1.89 -3.86 -8.46
CA LEU A 23 0.55 -3.90 -9.07
C LEU A 23 0.40 -2.95 -10.27
N CYS A 24 1.00 -1.76 -10.21
CA CYS A 24 0.77 -0.71 -11.23
C CYS A 24 2.04 -0.01 -11.74
N GLY A 25 3.23 -0.36 -11.23
CA GLY A 25 4.51 0.25 -11.61
C GLY A 25 4.78 1.65 -11.05
N GLY A 26 3.85 2.24 -10.30
CA GLY A 26 3.99 3.57 -9.70
C GLY A 26 5.07 3.66 -8.62
N GLU A 27 5.51 4.87 -8.28
CA GLU A 27 6.48 5.09 -7.19
C GLU A 27 5.87 4.90 -5.80
N THR A 28 6.68 4.42 -4.86
CA THR A 28 6.27 4.21 -3.47
C THR A 28 6.90 5.26 -2.53
N SER A 29 6.23 5.52 -1.41
CA SER A 29 6.64 6.52 -0.41
C SER A 29 6.54 5.96 1.00
N LYS A 30 7.37 6.45 1.92
CA LYS A 30 7.20 6.24 3.37
C LYS A 30 6.27 7.27 4.01
N ASP A 31 6.04 8.38 3.32
CA ASP A 31 5.10 9.41 3.75
C ASP A 31 3.70 9.05 3.25
N TRP A 32 2.94 8.40 4.11
CA TRP A 32 1.56 8.01 3.91
C TRP A 32 0.87 7.91 5.28
N GLN A 33 -0.46 8.04 5.29
CA GLN A 33 -1.27 7.98 6.50
C GLN A 33 -2.57 7.21 6.22
N GLY A 34 -3.12 6.62 7.28
CA GLY A 34 -4.27 5.72 7.18
C GLY A 34 -3.88 4.33 6.66
N TYR A 35 -4.61 3.31 7.09
CA TYR A 35 -4.37 1.93 6.68
C TYR A 35 -5.70 1.21 6.56
N VAL A 36 -5.91 0.52 5.44
CA VAL A 36 -7.07 -0.33 5.21
C VAL A 36 -6.59 -1.70 4.73
N ILE A 37 -7.13 -2.76 5.33
CA ILE A 37 -6.89 -4.13 4.90
C ILE A 37 -8.16 -4.62 4.23
N ILE A 38 -8.07 -4.92 2.93
CA ILE A 38 -9.17 -5.47 2.17
C ILE A 38 -8.97 -6.99 2.08
N VAL A 39 -9.84 -7.73 2.75
CA VAL A 39 -9.78 -9.20 2.80
C VAL A 39 -10.53 -9.83 1.63
N ASP A 40 -11.70 -9.27 1.29
CA ASP A 40 -12.57 -9.72 0.21
C ASP A 40 -13.04 -8.51 -0.60
N HIS A 41 -12.35 -8.24 -1.71
CA HIS A 41 -12.57 -7.03 -2.51
C HIS A 41 -13.98 -6.98 -3.14
N PRO A 42 -14.53 -8.06 -3.75
CA PRO A 42 -15.89 -8.03 -4.31
C PRO A 42 -17.01 -7.72 -3.32
N ARG A 43 -16.82 -8.00 -2.01
CA ARG A 43 -17.87 -7.86 -0.98
C ARG A 43 -17.66 -6.69 -0.03
N SER A 44 -16.58 -5.93 -0.21
CA SER A 44 -16.24 -4.80 0.64
C SER A 44 -16.86 -3.51 0.10
N GLU A 45 -17.68 -2.85 0.90
CA GLU A 45 -18.24 -1.53 0.57
C GLU A 45 -17.20 -0.41 0.60
N ILE A 46 -16.03 -0.67 1.19
CA ILE A 46 -14.91 0.26 1.32
C ILE A 46 -13.92 0.11 0.13
N ALA A 47 -13.97 -1.01 -0.60
CA ALA A 47 -12.95 -1.40 -1.60
C ALA A 47 -13.11 -0.72 -2.96
#